data_AF-A0A377LWZ9-F1
#
_entry.id   AF-A0A377LWZ9-F1
#
_cell.length_a   1.000
_cell.length_b   1.000
_cell.length_c   1.000
_cell.angle_alpha   90.00
_cell.angle_beta   90.00
_cell.angle_gamma   90.00
#
_symmetry.space_group_name_H-M   'P 1'
#
loop_
_entity.id
_entity.type
_entity.pdbx_description
1 polymer ?
#
loop_
_entity_poly.entity_id
_entity_poly.type
_entity_poly.pdbx_seq_one_letter_code
_entity_poly.pdbx_strand_id
1 'polypeptide(L)' 'MNLNEGDELIGVDLTSGKDEVMLFSAAGKVVRFKEDAVRAMGRTATGVRGIKLAGEDSVVSLIIPRGEGLS' A
#
# COMPACT_ATOMS: atom_id res chain seq x y z
N MET A 1 8.32 3.39 -14.96
CA MET A 1 7.85 2.58 -13.82
C MET A 1 8.13 1.14 -14.20
N ASN A 2 9.15 0.51 -13.60
CA ASN A 2 9.49 -0.89 -13.89
C ASN A 2 8.91 -1.75 -12.77
N LEU A 3 7.70 -2.26 -12.97
CA LEU A 3 7.17 -3.33 -12.13
C LEU A 3 7.99 -4.59 -12.45
N ASN A 4 8.43 -5.32 -11.42
CA ASN A 4 9.04 -6.63 -11.67
C ASN A 4 7.97 -7.59 -12.20
N GLU A 5 8.38 -8.63 -12.91
CA GLU A 5 7.46 -9.66 -13.40
C GLU A 5 6.76 -10.33 -12.21
N GLY A 6 5.44 -10.12 -12.08
CA GLY A 6 4.62 -10.56 -10.94
C GLY A 6 4.30 -9.47 -9.90
N ASP A 7 4.85 -8.26 -10.02
CA ASP A 7 4.43 -7.10 -9.22
C ASP A 7 3.23 -6.42 -9.89
N GLU A 8 2.10 -6.36 -9.17
CA GLU A 8 0.92 -5.59 -9.61
C GLU A 8 0.89 -4.21 -8.94
N LEU A 9 0.49 -3.20 -9.70
CA LEU A 9 0.17 -1.88 -9.16
C LEU A 9 -1.25 -1.93 -8.59
N ILE A 10 -1.37 -1.91 -7.27
CA ILE A 10 -2.65 -2.17 -6.58
C ILE A 10 -3.44 -0.88 -6.29
N GLY A 11 -2.80 0.27 -6.45
CA GLY A 11 -3.48 1.55 -6.36
C GLY A 11 -2.51 2.70 -6.26
N VAL A 12 -3.00 3.87 -6.64
CA VAL A 12 -2.36 5.16 -6.37
C VAL A 12 -3.41 5.98 -5.66
N ASP A 13 -3.12 6.41 -4.44
CA ASP A 13 -3.97 7.33 -3.71
C ASP A 13 -3.16 8.57 -3.32
N LEU A 14 -3.82 9.73 -3.31
CA LEU A 14 -3.22 10.98 -2.89
C LEU A 14 -3.32 11.08 -1.37
N THR A 15 -2.17 11.01 -0.71
CA THR A 15 -2.05 11.14 0.74
C THR A 15 -1.67 12.57 1.14
N SER A 16 -2.06 12.97 2.35
CA SER A 16 -1.96 14.34 2.87
C SER A 16 -0.68 14.61 3.68
N GLY A 17 0.21 13.64 3.82
CA GLY A 17 1.41 13.68 4.67
C GLY A 17 1.16 13.23 6.12
N LYS A 18 -0.06 12.82 6.49
CA LYS A 18 -0.46 12.35 7.83
C LYS A 18 -1.34 11.10 7.82
N ASP A 19 -1.59 10.52 6.66
CA ASP A 19 -2.51 9.42 6.50
C ASP A 19 -1.87 8.07 6.88
N GLU A 20 -2.73 7.12 7.23
CA GLU A 20 -2.34 5.73 7.35
C GLU A 20 -2.65 5.00 6.05
N VAL A 21 -1.86 3.97 5.77
CA VAL A 21 -2.05 3.06 4.66
C VAL A 21 -2.34 1.69 5.23
N MET A 22 -3.41 1.06 4.75
CA MET A 22 -3.76 -0.32 5.07
C MET A 22 -3.72 -1.17 3.80
N LEU A 23 -3.03 -2.31 3.87
CA LEU A 23 -2.96 -3.31 2.81
C LEU A 23 -3.54 -4.63 3.30
N PHE A 24 -4.33 -5.27 2.45
CA PHE A 24 -5.01 -6.54 2.74
C PHE A 24 -4.60 -7.59 1.72
N SER A 25 -4.25 -8.78 2.20
CA SER A 25 -3.94 -9.93 1.35
C SER A 25 -5.11 -10.92 1.25
N ALA A 26 -5.12 -11.72 0.18
CA ALA A 26 -6.09 -12.79 -0.03
C ALA A 26 -6.05 -13.83 1.10
N ALA A 27 -4.88 -14.05 1.69
CA ALA A 27 -4.71 -14.92 2.85
C ALA A 27 -5.16 -14.29 4.20
N GLY A 28 -5.80 -13.10 4.17
CA GLY A 28 -6.29 -12.43 5.37
C GLY A 28 -5.23 -11.69 6.17
N LYS A 29 -4.03 -11.48 5.61
CA LYS A 29 -2.99 -10.66 6.25
C LYS A 29 -3.32 -9.19 6.09
N VAL A 30 -3.18 -8.43 7.17
CA VAL A 30 -3.34 -6.98 7.17
C VAL A 30 -2.04 -6.33 7.60
N VAL A 31 -1.60 -5.32 6.84
CA VAL A 31 -0.47 -4.45 7.21
C VAL A 31 -0.99 -3.02 7.28
N ARG A 32 -0.67 -2.32 8.37
CA ARG A 32 -1.00 -0.91 8.59
C ARG A 32 0.26 -0.15 8.95
N PHE A 33 0.54 0.92 8.22
CA PHE A 33 1.66 1.82 8.50
C PHE A 33 1.28 3.26 8.20
N LYS A 34 1.96 4.20 8.85
CA LYS A 34 1.85 5.63 8.52
C LYS A 34 2.55 5.88 7.19
N GLU A 35 2.03 6.77 6.36
CA GLU A 35 2.62 7.08 5.06
C GLU A 35 4.09 7.56 5.17
N ASP A 36 4.49 8.15 6.30
CA ASP A 36 5.87 8.59 6.56
C ASP A 36 6.89 7.43 6.66
N ALA A 37 6.43 6.22 6.96
CA ALA A 37 7.23 5.01 6.91
C ALA A 37 7.63 4.66 5.46
N VAL A 38 6.86 5.14 4.49
CA VAL A 38 7.17 5.09 3.08
C VAL A 38 7.91 6.37 2.74
N ARG A 39 9.22 6.29 2.51
CA ARG A 39 9.99 7.46 2.08
C ARG A 39 9.31 8.10 0.88
N ALA A 40 8.99 9.39 0.98
CA ALA A 40 8.56 10.20 -0.15
C ALA A 40 9.70 10.21 -1.18
N MET A 41 9.62 9.31 -2.15
CA MET A 41 10.52 9.26 -3.29
C MET A 41 9.80 9.99 -4.43
N GLY A 42 10.47 10.97 -5.04
CA GLY A 42 9.89 11.79 -6.12
C GLY A 42 9.41 10.97 -7.32
N ARG A 43 8.90 11.66 -8.36
CA ARG A 43 8.22 11.11 -9.56
C ARG A 43 8.90 9.92 -10.28
N THR A 44 10.16 9.62 -9.97
CA THR A 44 10.98 8.53 -10.51
C THR A 44 10.99 7.25 -9.67
N ALA A 45 10.21 7.15 -8.59
CA ALA A 45 10.20 5.97 -7.73
C ALA A 45 9.54 4.76 -8.42
N THR A 46 10.16 3.59 -8.26
CA THR A 46 9.64 2.29 -8.72
C THR A 46 8.49 1.76 -7.84
N GLY A 47 8.08 2.54 -6.82
CA GLY A 47 7.19 2.08 -5.75
C GLY A 47 7.98 1.62 -4.52
N VAL A 48 7.28 1.42 -3.41
CA VAL A 48 7.87 0.99 -2.14
C VAL A 48 7.17 -0.28 -1.69
N ARG A 49 7.92 -1.25 -1.16
CA ARG A 49 7.36 -2.52 -0.72
C ARG A 49 6.52 -2.31 0.55
N GLY A 50 5.19 -2.30 0.39
CA GLY A 50 4.25 -2.12 1.50
C GLY A 50 3.95 -3.38 2.31
N ILE A 51 4.05 -4.57 1.71
CA ILE A 51 3.82 -5.86 2.39
C ILE A 51 4.72 -6.96 1.82
N LYS A 52 5.15 -7.88 2.68
CA LYS A 52 5.82 -9.12 2.27
C LYS A 52 4.79 -10.25 2.25
N LEU A 53 4.57 -10.81 1.08
CA LEU A 53 3.69 -11.95 0.82
C LEU A 53 4.52 -13.24 0.76
N ALA A 54 3.87 -14.39 0.95
CA ALA A 54 4.51 -15.70 0.92
C ALA A 54 3.68 -16.68 0.09
N GLY A 55 4.35 -17.60 -0.61
CA GLY A 55 3.67 -18.56 -1.48
C GLY A 55 2.88 -17.86 -2.59
N GLU A 56 1.61 -18.22 -2.71
CA GLU A 56 0.67 -17.68 -3.70
C GLU A 56 -0.20 -16.52 -3.15
N ASP A 57 0.17 -15.95 -1.98
CA ASP A 57 -0.56 -14.82 -1.41
C ASP A 57 -0.42 -13.57 -2.28
N SER A 58 -1.52 -12.87 -2.48
CA SER A 58 -1.62 -11.65 -3.29
C SER A 58 -2.30 -10.56 -2.46
N VAL A 59 -2.01 -9.30 -2.76
CA VAL A 59 -2.74 -8.19 -2.14
C VAL A 59 -4.03 -7.98 -2.92
N VAL A 60 -5.13 -7.86 -2.20
CA VAL A 60 -6.49 -7.71 -2.77
C VAL A 60 -7.08 -6.33 -2.54
N SER A 61 -6.52 -5.53 -1.61
CA SER A 61 -7.02 -4.18 -1.33
C SER A 61 -5.97 -3.26 -0.71
N LEU A 62 -6.07 -1.97 -1.05
CA LEU A 62 -5.39 -0.84 -0.43
C LEU A 62 -6.47 0.14 0.07
N ILE A 63 -6.37 0.56 1.33
CA ILE A 63 -7.28 1.53 1.93
C ILE A 63 -6.46 2.63 2.61
N ILE A 64 -6.80 3.88 2.32
CA ILE A 64 -6.37 5.05 3.09
C ILE A 64 -7.53 5.47 3.99
N PRO A 65 -7.58 5.05 5.27
CA PRO A 65 -8.63 5.48 6.17
C PRO A 65 -8.53 6.99 6.40
N ARG A 66 -9.50 7.72 5.85
CA ARG A 66 -9.75 9.12 6.26
C ARG A 66 -10.67 9.06 7.47
N GLY A 67 -10.38 9.83 8.50
CA GLY A 67 -11.05 9.79 9.82
C GLY A 67 -12.55 10.13 9.84
N GLU A 68 -13.25 10.04 8.72
CA GLU A 68 -14.67 10.32 8.54
C GLU A 68 -15.36 9.04 8.07
N GLY A 69 -15.68 8.15 9.01
CA GLY A 69 -16.33 6.89 8.67
C GLY A 69 -16.65 6.00 9.87
N LEU A 70 -17.58 6.44 10.72
CA LEU A 70 -18.74 5.70 11.25
C LEU A 70 -19.43 6.58 12.34
N SER A 71 -20.34 7.46 11.88
CA SER A 71 -21.56 7.84 12.63
C SER A 71 -22.75 7.56 11.73
#